data_AF-A0AAE1RGN2-F1
#
_entry.id   AF-A0AAE1RGN2-F1
#
_cell.length_a   1.000
_cell.length_b   1.000
_cell.length_c   1.000
_cell.angle_alpha   90.00
_cell.angle_beta   90.00
_cell.angle_gamma   90.00
#
_symmetry.space_group_name_H-M   'P 1'
#
loop_
_entity.id
_entity.type
_entity.pdbx_description
1 polymer ?
#
loop_
_entity_poly.entity_id
_entity_poly.type
_entity_poly.pdbx_seq_one_letter_code
_entity_poly.pdbx_strand_id
1 'polypeptide(L)'
;MNLLWHSFVLVLLIFQGPICNCSSISDLFDSWCQQHGKIYSSEQERVYRFKVFEENYVYITEFNSKGNSSYTLGLNAYSDLTHHEFRNSFLGLSSSANDFIRLKRGSNSVGVLSDVGDVDIPSSLDWRDKGAVTNVKNQGSCGACWSFSATGAMEGINKIATGSLVSLSEQELIDCDRSYNDGCGGGLMDYAYEFVIKNGGSDTEKDYPFKEREGTCNKNKLERHVVTIDGYTDIPQYDEDKLLKAVATQPVSVGICGSERGFQSYSKGIFIWAMFYERLDHAVRLLDMVPKMDLILGL
;
A
#
# COMPACT_ATOMS: atom_id res chain seq x y z
N MET A 1 -48.49 -46.27 -59.98
CA MET A 1 -47.05 -46.60 -60.13
C MET A 1 -46.27 -45.38 -59.67
N ASN A 2 -45.57 -45.55 -58.55
CA ASN A 2 -44.84 -44.51 -57.80
C ASN A 2 -43.71 -43.90 -58.62
N LEU A 3 -43.36 -42.63 -58.36
CA LEU A 3 -41.99 -42.23 -57.96
C LEU A 3 -41.96 -40.76 -57.55
N LEU A 4 -42.06 -40.55 -56.23
CA LEU A 4 -41.80 -39.30 -55.53
C LEU A 4 -40.31 -38.98 -55.61
N TRP A 5 -39.95 -37.80 -56.13
CA TRP A 5 -38.61 -37.25 -56.00
C TRP A 5 -38.50 -36.56 -54.63
N HIS A 6 -37.70 -37.11 -53.72
CA HIS A 6 -37.39 -36.48 -52.43
C HIS A 6 -36.16 -35.58 -52.57
N SER A 7 -36.37 -34.29 -52.32
CA SER A 7 -35.31 -33.31 -52.09
C SER A 7 -34.55 -33.66 -50.81
N PHE A 8 -33.26 -33.97 -50.92
CA PHE A 8 -32.35 -34.03 -49.78
C PHE A 8 -31.74 -32.64 -49.57
N VAL A 9 -32.28 -31.89 -48.61
CA VAL A 9 -31.58 -30.73 -48.04
C VAL A 9 -30.72 -31.25 -46.90
N LEU A 10 -29.41 -31.28 -47.12
CA LEU A 10 -28.42 -31.64 -46.11
C LEU A 10 -28.30 -30.47 -45.13
N VAL A 11 -29.02 -30.51 -44.00
CA VAL A 11 -28.82 -29.55 -42.91
C VAL A 11 -27.56 -29.97 -42.15
N LEU A 12 -26.44 -29.33 -42.46
CA LEU A 12 -25.23 -29.37 -41.66
C LEU A 12 -25.53 -28.69 -40.32
N LEU A 13 -25.81 -29.49 -39.29
CA LEU A 13 -25.81 -29.05 -37.90
C LEU A 13 -24.36 -28.74 -37.51
N ILE A 14 -23.98 -27.47 -37.63
CA ILE A 14 -22.75 -26.97 -37.02
C ILE A 14 -22.98 -27.02 -35.51
N PHE A 15 -22.39 -28.01 -34.83
CA PHE A 15 -22.22 -27.97 -33.39
C PHE A 15 -21.29 -26.80 -33.07
N GLN A 16 -21.88 -25.63 -32.81
CA GLN A 16 -21.19 -24.57 -32.10
C GLN A 16 -21.05 -25.03 -30.66
N GLY A 17 -19.94 -25.70 -30.35
CA GLY A 17 -19.47 -25.80 -28.98
C GLY A 17 -19.31 -24.39 -28.39
N PRO A 18 -19.42 -24.21 -27.07
CA PRO A 18 -19.25 -22.91 -26.44
C PRO A 18 -17.92 -22.30 -26.90
N ILE A 19 -18.00 -21.14 -27.56
CA ILE A 19 -16.82 -20.36 -27.95
C ILE A 19 -16.11 -20.00 -26.66
N CYS A 20 -14.91 -20.54 -26.48
CA CYS A 20 -14.10 -20.26 -25.31
C CYS A 20 -13.79 -18.75 -25.31
N ASN A 21 -14.16 -18.05 -24.23
CA ASN A 21 -13.94 -16.61 -24.03
C ASN A 21 -12.45 -16.20 -23.92
N CYS A 22 -11.54 -17.16 -24.13
CA CYS A 22 -10.09 -17.05 -23.96
C CYS A 22 -9.45 -16.04 -24.93
N SER A 23 -10.00 -15.87 -26.15
CA SER A 23 -9.47 -14.85 -27.08
C SER A 23 -9.63 -13.43 -26.54
N SER A 24 -10.76 -13.14 -25.88
CA SER A 24 -11.02 -11.82 -25.30
C SER A 24 -10.15 -11.51 -24.09
N ILE A 25 -9.81 -12.52 -23.27
CA ILE A 25 -8.98 -12.32 -22.07
C ILE A 25 -7.49 -12.21 -22.45
N SER A 26 -7.05 -12.94 -23.48
CA SER A 26 -5.69 -12.79 -24.02
C SER A 26 -5.44 -11.37 -24.55
N ASP A 27 -6.36 -10.83 -25.36
CA ASP A 27 -6.24 -9.46 -25.89
C ASP A 27 -6.25 -8.42 -24.76
N LEU A 28 -7.06 -8.67 -23.71
CA LEU A 28 -7.10 -7.83 -22.51
C LEU A 28 -5.76 -7.88 -21.74
N PHE A 29 -5.17 -9.06 -21.58
CA PHE A 29 -3.87 -9.22 -20.93
C PHE A 29 -2.76 -8.51 -21.71
N ASP A 30 -2.76 -8.62 -23.04
CA ASP A 30 -1.78 -7.92 -23.89
C ASP A 30 -1.90 -6.40 -23.79
N SER A 31 -3.13 -5.89 -23.79
CA SER A 31 -3.41 -4.46 -23.60
C SER A 31 -2.98 -3.99 -22.21
N TRP A 32 -3.28 -4.78 -21.17
CA TRP A 32 -2.88 -4.51 -19.80
C TRP A 32 -1.35 -4.54 -19.63
N CYS A 33 -0.66 -5.49 -20.26
CA CYS A 33 0.81 -5.56 -20.24
C CYS A 33 1.43 -4.30 -20.84
N GLN A 34 0.89 -3.81 -21.96
CA GLN A 34 1.35 -2.56 -22.58
C GLN A 34 1.10 -1.35 -21.67
N GLN A 35 -0.10 -1.25 -21.08
CA GLN A 35 -0.47 -0.15 -20.18
C GLN A 35 0.43 -0.09 -18.93
N HIS A 36 0.78 -1.25 -18.38
CA HIS A 36 1.57 -1.37 -17.16
C HIS A 36 3.07 -1.60 -17.41
N GLY A 37 3.53 -1.57 -18.66
CA GLY A 37 4.93 -1.78 -19.03
C GLY A 37 5.49 -3.15 -18.63
N LYS A 38 4.66 -4.19 -18.62
CA LYS A 38 5.02 -5.53 -18.16
C LYS A 38 5.85 -6.24 -19.21
N ILE A 39 7.05 -6.68 -18.80
CA ILE A 39 7.99 -7.44 -19.62
C ILE A 39 8.39 -8.67 -18.82
N TYR A 40 8.27 -9.84 -19.43
CA TYR A 40 8.56 -11.12 -18.79
C TYR A 40 9.87 -11.71 -19.31
N SER A 41 10.58 -12.43 -18.45
CA SER A 41 11.91 -12.99 -18.75
C SER A 41 11.88 -14.12 -19.79
N SER A 42 10.72 -14.77 -19.97
CA SER A 42 10.52 -15.90 -20.87
C SER A 42 9.05 -16.04 -21.26
N GLU A 43 8.77 -16.78 -22.34
CA GLU A 43 7.39 -17.12 -22.71
C GLU A 43 6.73 -18.00 -21.64
N GLN A 44 7.49 -18.86 -20.97
CA GLN A 44 6.99 -19.68 -19.87
C GLN A 44 6.49 -18.82 -18.71
N GLU A 45 7.25 -17.79 -18.33
CA GLU A 45 6.82 -16.81 -17.32
C GLU A 45 5.59 -16.03 -17.79
N ARG A 46 5.56 -15.59 -19.05
CA ARG A 46 4.40 -14.90 -19.62
C ARG A 46 3.13 -15.75 -19.58
N VAL A 47 3.22 -17.04 -19.95
CA VAL A 47 2.09 -17.98 -19.89
C VAL A 47 1.64 -18.21 -18.45
N TYR A 48 2.56 -18.29 -17.49
CA TYR A 48 2.22 -18.38 -16.07
C TYR A 48 1.49 -17.12 -15.59
N ARG A 49 2.03 -15.93 -15.90
CA ARG A 49 1.46 -14.62 -15.53
C ARG A 49 0.08 -14.39 -16.16
N PHE A 50 -0.12 -14.85 -17.40
CA PHE A 50 -1.43 -14.83 -18.04
C PHE A 50 -2.48 -15.65 -17.26
N LYS A 51 -2.12 -16.84 -16.78
CA LYS A 51 -3.05 -17.66 -15.96
C LYS A 51 -3.41 -16.97 -14.65
N VAL A 52 -2.43 -16.39 -13.97
CA VAL A 52 -2.64 -15.63 -12.74
C VAL A 52 -3.54 -14.41 -13.00
N PHE A 53 -3.30 -13.71 -14.12
CA PHE A 53 -4.13 -12.60 -14.56
C PHE A 53 -5.58 -13.02 -14.84
N GLU A 54 -5.80 -14.15 -15.50
CA GLU A 54 -7.13 -14.71 -15.73
C GLU A 54 -7.85 -15.04 -14.41
N GLU A 55 -7.16 -15.67 -13.45
CA GLU A 55 -7.71 -15.94 -12.12
C GLU A 55 -8.11 -14.66 -11.37
N ASN A 56 -7.27 -13.62 -11.43
CA ASN A 56 -7.57 -12.33 -10.83
C ASN A 56 -8.73 -11.61 -11.54
N TYR A 57 -8.78 -11.67 -12.87
CA TYR A 57 -9.87 -11.12 -13.68
C TYR A 57 -11.22 -11.76 -13.33
N VAL A 58 -11.26 -13.08 -13.18
CA VAL A 58 -12.47 -13.81 -12.76
C VAL A 58 -12.90 -13.34 -11.37
N TYR A 59 -11.98 -13.30 -10.39
CA TYR A 59 -12.28 -12.82 -9.04
C TYR A 59 -12.84 -11.39 -9.02
N ILE A 60 -12.23 -10.47 -9.76
CA ILE A 60 -12.65 -9.08 -9.89
C ILE A 60 -14.07 -8.99 -10.48
N THR A 61 -14.31 -9.74 -11.56
CA THR A 61 -15.60 -9.73 -12.27
C THR A 61 -16.71 -10.30 -11.39
N GLU A 62 -16.46 -11.43 -10.72
CA GLU A 62 -17.39 -12.04 -9.77
C GLU A 62 -17.71 -11.10 -8.61
N PHE A 63 -16.71 -10.45 -8.02
CA PHE A 63 -16.91 -9.49 -6.94
C PHE A 63 -17.78 -8.32 -7.39
N ASN A 64 -17.42 -7.68 -8.50
CA ASN A 64 -18.14 -6.52 -9.02
C ASN A 64 -19.57 -6.87 -9.49
N SER A 65 -19.81 -8.10 -9.98
CA SER A 65 -21.12 -8.54 -10.44
C SER A 65 -22.18 -8.61 -9.34
N LYS A 66 -21.78 -8.70 -8.06
CA LYS A 66 -22.69 -8.73 -6.91
C LYS A 66 -23.40 -7.40 -6.67
N GLY A 67 -22.86 -6.28 -7.17
CA GLY A 67 -23.50 -4.96 -7.16
C GLY A 67 -23.74 -4.31 -5.78
N ASN A 68 -23.41 -4.98 -4.68
CA ASN A 68 -23.77 -4.58 -3.31
C ASN A 68 -22.56 -4.15 -2.45
N SER A 69 -21.45 -3.78 -3.07
CA SER A 69 -20.24 -3.33 -2.36
C SER A 69 -20.10 -1.81 -2.42
N SER A 70 -19.58 -1.20 -1.36
CA SER A 70 -19.21 0.22 -1.30
C SER A 70 -17.92 0.55 -2.09
N TYR A 71 -17.23 -0.47 -2.59
CA TYR A 71 -16.02 -0.35 -3.40
C TYR A 71 -16.05 -1.31 -4.59
N THR A 72 -15.24 -1.01 -5.60
CA THR A 72 -15.05 -1.86 -6.77
C THR A 72 -13.61 -2.31 -6.87
N LEU A 73 -13.42 -3.53 -7.37
CA LEU A 73 -12.11 -4.05 -7.74
C LEU A 73 -11.80 -3.74 -9.20
N GLY A 74 -10.53 -3.73 -9.57
CA GLY A 74 -10.09 -3.48 -10.93
C GLY A 74 -8.77 -4.15 -11.25
N LEU A 75 -8.49 -4.28 -12.55
CA LEU A 75 -7.19 -4.68 -13.03
C LEU A 75 -6.21 -3.52 -12.76
N ASN A 76 -5.15 -3.79 -12.00
CA ASN A 76 -4.15 -2.83 -11.57
C ASN A 76 -2.73 -3.40 -11.76
N ALA A 77 -1.70 -2.73 -11.24
CA ALA A 77 -0.31 -3.13 -11.44
C ALA A 77 0.05 -4.52 -10.85
N TYR A 78 -0.81 -5.07 -9.98
CA TYR A 78 -0.62 -6.35 -9.28
C TYR A 78 -1.47 -7.49 -9.85
N SER A 79 -2.18 -7.26 -10.96
CA SER A 79 -3.10 -8.25 -11.53
C SER A 79 -2.43 -9.49 -12.10
N ASP A 80 -1.12 -9.48 -12.35
CA ASP A 80 -0.35 -10.67 -12.73
C ASP A 80 0.35 -11.37 -11.55
N LEU A 81 0.06 -10.95 -10.32
CA LEU A 81 0.59 -11.57 -9.11
C LEU A 81 -0.45 -12.44 -8.43
N THR A 82 -0.01 -13.62 -8.00
CA THR A 82 -0.82 -14.42 -7.09
C THR A 82 -0.93 -13.69 -5.77
N HIS A 83 -1.98 -14.00 -5.01
CA HIS A 83 -2.16 -13.39 -3.70
C HIS A 83 -1.00 -13.69 -2.74
N HIS A 84 -0.39 -14.88 -2.85
CA HIS A 84 0.78 -15.26 -2.07
C HIS A 84 2.04 -14.45 -2.46
N GLU A 85 2.29 -14.24 -3.76
CA GLU A 85 3.38 -13.38 -4.23
C GLU A 85 3.18 -11.94 -3.75
N PHE A 86 1.96 -11.40 -3.87
CA PHE A 86 1.63 -10.06 -3.39
C PHE A 86 1.94 -9.90 -1.89
N ARG A 87 1.47 -10.84 -1.07
CA ARG A 87 1.70 -10.81 0.38
C ARG A 87 3.18 -10.84 0.75
N ASN A 88 3.98 -11.65 0.07
CA ASN A 88 5.39 -11.84 0.43
C ASN A 88 6.31 -10.73 -0.09
N SER A 89 5.88 -9.93 -1.07
CA SER A 89 6.74 -8.93 -1.71
C SER A 89 6.36 -7.49 -1.39
N PHE A 90 5.10 -7.20 -1.04
CA PHE A 90 4.61 -5.83 -0.89
C PHE A 90 4.20 -5.48 0.55
N LEU A 91 4.16 -6.46 1.45
CA LEU A 91 3.84 -6.28 2.86
C LEU A 91 5.13 -6.36 3.68
N GLY A 92 5.17 -5.68 4.82
CA GLY A 92 6.42 -5.53 5.59
C GLY A 92 6.30 -4.85 6.94
N LEU A 93 5.09 -4.67 7.47
CA LEU A 93 4.94 -4.21 8.85
C LEU A 93 5.24 -5.37 9.81
N SER A 94 6.24 -5.20 10.67
CA SER A 94 6.55 -6.16 11.72
C SER A 94 5.97 -5.71 13.06
N SER A 95 4.69 -5.98 13.31
CA SER A 95 3.99 -5.57 14.54
C SER A 95 3.91 -6.71 15.58
N SER A 96 5.01 -7.42 15.84
CA SER A 96 4.97 -8.51 16.83
C SER A 96 4.86 -7.95 18.24
N ALA A 97 4.22 -8.68 19.17
CA ALA A 97 4.12 -8.25 20.58
C ALA A 97 5.50 -8.01 21.23
N ASN A 98 6.53 -8.71 20.75
CA ASN A 98 7.90 -8.51 21.21
C ASN A 98 8.48 -7.17 20.78
N ASP A 99 8.04 -6.63 19.65
CA ASP A 99 8.49 -5.33 19.14
C ASP A 99 7.94 -4.21 20.03
N PHE A 100 6.65 -4.24 20.35
CA PHE A 100 6.05 -3.28 21.30
C PHE A 100 6.65 -3.35 22.71
N ILE A 101 7.09 -4.53 23.16
CA ILE A 101 7.77 -4.68 24.47
C ILE A 101 9.17 -4.06 24.44
N ARG A 102 9.89 -4.13 23.32
CA ARG A 102 11.24 -3.58 23.17
C ARG A 102 11.24 -2.05 23.11
N LEU A 103 10.25 -1.44 22.45
CA LEU A 103 10.05 0.01 22.42
C LEU A 103 9.97 0.64 23.82
N LYS A 104 9.24 0.01 24.75
CA LYS A 104 9.03 0.56 26.11
C LYS A 104 10.30 0.66 26.99
N ARG A 105 11.45 0.09 26.58
CA ARG A 105 12.67 0.01 27.39
C ARG A 105 13.74 1.07 27.10
N GLY A 106 13.51 2.00 26.17
CA GLY A 106 14.49 3.05 25.85
C GLY A 106 14.04 4.03 24.77
N SER A 107 12.75 4.30 24.73
CA SER A 107 12.09 5.12 23.72
C SER A 107 11.96 6.58 24.17
N ASN A 108 12.17 7.50 23.22
CA ASN A 108 11.82 8.92 23.34
C ASN A 108 10.33 9.17 23.07
N SER A 109 9.47 8.15 23.22
CA SER A 109 8.02 8.31 23.15
C SER A 109 7.60 9.38 24.16
N VAL A 110 6.85 10.37 23.70
CA VAL A 110 6.24 11.38 24.58
C VAL A 110 5.11 10.74 25.42
N GLY A 111 4.79 9.47 25.16
CA GLY A 111 3.82 8.65 25.86
C GLY A 111 2.75 8.14 24.92
N VAL A 112 1.62 7.74 25.49
CA VAL A 112 0.38 7.50 24.76
C VAL A 112 -0.43 8.78 24.79
N LEU A 113 -1.05 9.15 23.67
CA LEU A 113 -1.87 10.35 23.54
C LEU A 113 -3.03 10.31 24.55
N SER A 114 -2.87 10.99 25.69
CA SER A 114 -3.80 10.94 26.82
C SER A 114 -4.97 11.90 26.62
N ASP A 115 -4.68 13.16 26.31
CA ASP A 115 -5.64 14.22 25.98
C ASP A 115 -5.05 15.16 24.92
N VAL A 116 -5.57 15.07 23.70
CA VAL A 116 -5.59 16.24 22.81
C VAL A 116 -6.77 17.06 23.31
N GLY A 117 -6.55 18.33 23.66
CA GLY A 117 -7.62 19.22 24.16
C GLY A 117 -8.80 19.36 23.17
N ASP A 118 -9.62 20.40 23.32
CA ASP A 118 -10.61 20.71 22.28
C ASP A 118 -9.89 21.18 21.00
N VAL A 119 -9.46 20.22 20.20
CA VAL A 119 -9.04 20.43 18.81
C VAL A 119 -10.32 20.65 18.03
N ASP A 120 -10.42 21.79 17.36
CA ASP A 120 -11.49 22.03 16.40
C ASP A 120 -11.29 21.12 15.19
N ILE A 121 -12.03 20.02 15.17
CA ILE A 121 -11.95 19.03 14.09
C ILE A 121 -12.81 19.53 12.93
N PRO A 122 -12.21 19.86 11.77
CA PRO A 122 -13.00 20.27 10.61
C PRO A 122 -13.89 19.12 10.15
N SER A 123 -15.03 19.44 9.53
CA SER A 123 -15.92 18.42 8.96
C SER A 123 -15.23 17.56 7.89
N SER A 124 -14.22 18.10 7.22
CA SER A 124 -13.36 17.38 6.29
C SER A 124 -11.98 18.03 6.24
N LEU A 125 -10.95 17.22 6.11
CA LEU A 125 -9.57 17.67 5.93
C LEU A 125 -8.89 16.81 4.88
N ASP A 126 -8.06 17.44 4.06
CA ASP A 126 -7.13 16.76 3.17
C ASP A 126 -5.78 17.48 3.21
N TRP A 127 -4.75 16.81 3.72
CA TRP A 127 -3.40 17.38 3.82
C TRP A 127 -2.76 17.62 2.45
N ARG A 128 -3.26 17.01 1.36
CA ARG A 128 -2.84 17.30 -0.02
C ARG A 128 -3.17 18.74 -0.41
N ASP A 129 -4.38 19.20 -0.06
CA ASP A 129 -4.82 20.58 -0.32
C ASP A 129 -4.02 21.61 0.49
N LYS A 130 -3.38 21.18 1.58
CA LYS A 130 -2.47 21.99 2.39
C LYS A 130 -1.02 21.95 1.90
N GLY A 131 -0.72 21.17 0.87
CA GLY A 131 0.62 20.98 0.35
C GLY A 131 1.56 20.29 1.33
N ALA A 132 1.02 19.46 2.24
CA ALA A 132 1.76 18.70 3.26
C ALA A 132 1.98 17.23 2.87
N VAL A 133 1.86 16.93 1.57
CA VAL A 133 1.95 15.59 1.02
C VAL A 133 2.81 15.63 -0.24
N THR A 134 3.86 14.82 -0.28
CA THR A 134 4.70 14.57 -1.44
C THR A 134 3.96 13.71 -2.48
N ASN A 135 4.54 13.53 -3.67
CA ASN A 135 3.97 12.63 -4.67
C ASN A 135 3.95 11.19 -4.14
N VAL A 136 2.93 10.41 -4.53
CA VAL A 136 2.82 8.97 -4.24
C VAL A 136 4.11 8.27 -4.70
N LYS A 137 4.63 7.40 -3.83
CA LYS A 137 5.85 6.65 -4.09
C LYS A 137 5.55 5.16 -4.30
N ASN A 138 6.57 4.39 -4.66
CA ASN A 138 6.43 2.96 -4.89
C ASN A 138 7.57 2.21 -4.20
N GLN A 139 7.23 1.40 -3.19
CA GLN A 139 8.20 0.59 -2.45
C GLN A 139 8.75 -0.62 -3.25
N GLY A 140 8.18 -0.91 -4.42
CA GLY A 140 8.55 -2.09 -5.21
C GLY A 140 8.32 -3.39 -4.43
N SER A 141 9.19 -4.37 -4.64
CA SER A 141 9.14 -5.68 -3.97
C SER A 141 9.90 -5.74 -2.64
N CYS A 142 10.19 -4.59 -2.04
CA CYS A 142 10.85 -4.49 -0.73
C CYS A 142 9.77 -4.27 0.34
N GLY A 143 9.85 -4.98 1.47
CA GLY A 143 8.95 -4.82 2.63
C GLY A 143 9.16 -3.50 3.40
N ALA A 144 9.40 -2.40 2.69
CA ALA A 144 9.78 -1.09 3.23
C ALA A 144 8.60 -0.18 3.59
N CYS A 145 7.35 -0.65 3.54
CA CYS A 145 6.16 0.16 3.84
C CYS A 145 6.26 0.97 5.16
N TRP A 146 6.94 0.42 6.18
CA TRP A 146 7.22 1.10 7.43
C TRP A 146 8.07 2.37 7.24
N SER A 147 9.07 2.34 6.37
CA SER A 147 9.95 3.47 6.04
C SER A 147 9.18 4.54 5.26
N PHE A 148 8.38 4.15 4.27
CA PHE A 148 7.51 5.06 3.50
C PHE A 148 6.45 5.74 4.38
N SER A 149 5.81 4.97 5.27
CA SER A 149 4.83 5.53 6.22
C SER A 149 5.47 6.54 7.16
N ALA A 150 6.64 6.19 7.75
CA ALA A 150 7.34 7.06 8.70
C ALA A 150 7.86 8.34 8.03
N THR A 151 8.57 8.21 6.91
CA THR A 151 9.05 9.38 6.14
C THR A 151 7.90 10.26 5.73
N GLY A 152 6.82 9.72 5.17
CA GLY A 152 5.63 10.50 4.83
C GLY A 152 5.12 11.31 6.03
N ALA A 153 4.97 10.71 7.21
CA ALA A 153 4.49 11.46 8.38
C ALA A 153 5.45 12.59 8.75
N MET A 154 6.76 12.34 8.72
CA MET A 154 7.81 13.34 8.96
C MET A 154 7.82 14.48 7.92
N GLU A 155 7.66 14.16 6.63
CA GLU A 155 7.55 15.15 5.55
C GLU A 155 6.35 16.10 5.79
N GLY A 156 5.22 15.53 6.21
CA GLY A 156 3.99 16.26 6.49
C GLY A 156 4.11 17.19 7.71
N ILE A 157 4.59 16.68 8.85
CA ILE A 157 4.79 17.52 10.03
C ILE A 157 5.88 18.59 9.81
N ASN A 158 6.93 18.30 9.04
CA ASN A 158 7.93 19.29 8.68
C ASN A 158 7.31 20.44 7.86
N LYS A 159 6.43 20.13 6.90
CA LYS A 159 5.69 21.16 6.16
C LYS A 159 4.84 22.02 7.09
N ILE A 160 4.13 21.41 8.04
CA ILE A 160 3.26 22.10 8.98
C ILE A 160 4.06 23.02 9.91
N ALA A 161 5.19 22.55 10.44
CA ALA A 161 6.00 23.28 11.40
C ALA A 161 6.87 24.37 10.75
N THR A 162 7.42 24.12 9.56
CA THR A 162 8.44 24.99 8.94
C THR A 162 7.97 25.71 7.67
N GLY A 163 6.85 25.27 7.09
CA GLY A 163 6.40 25.72 5.78
C GLY A 163 7.10 25.05 4.59
N SER A 164 8.08 24.17 4.81
CA SER A 164 8.84 23.49 3.76
C SER A 164 8.44 22.04 3.58
N LEU A 165 7.99 21.65 2.38
CA LEU A 165 7.75 20.25 2.04
C LEU A 165 9.05 19.68 1.48
N VAL A 166 9.72 18.85 2.25
CA VAL A 166 10.97 18.19 1.87
C VAL A 166 10.66 16.72 1.67
N SER A 167 11.12 16.12 0.56
CA SER A 167 10.98 14.67 0.42
C SER A 167 12.16 13.95 1.07
N LEU A 168 11.86 13.06 2.01
CA LEU A 168 12.85 12.35 2.84
C LEU A 168 13.24 11.01 2.23
N SER A 169 14.43 10.53 2.60
CA SER A 169 14.97 9.28 2.09
C SER A 169 14.39 8.07 2.83
N GLU A 170 13.57 7.29 2.14
CA GLU A 170 13.17 5.97 2.66
C GLU A 170 14.36 5.01 2.73
N GLN A 171 15.31 5.15 1.80
CA GLN A 171 16.48 4.28 1.70
C GLN A 171 17.43 4.43 2.88
N GLU A 172 17.59 5.64 3.42
CA GLU A 172 18.41 5.89 4.60
C GLU A 172 17.92 5.04 5.77
N LEU A 173 16.61 5.04 6.05
CA LEU A 173 16.04 4.20 7.10
C LEU A 173 16.25 2.72 6.80
N ILE A 174 16.00 2.27 5.57
CA ILE A 174 16.15 0.86 5.17
C ILE A 174 17.59 0.36 5.38
N ASP A 175 18.58 1.19 5.04
CA ASP A 175 20.00 0.83 5.11
C ASP A 175 20.58 0.99 6.53
N CYS A 176 20.09 1.96 7.31
CA CYS A 176 20.75 2.41 8.54
C CYS A 176 19.99 2.10 9.84
N ASP A 177 18.66 2.06 9.83
CA ASP A 177 17.87 1.66 11.00
C ASP A 177 17.83 0.13 11.13
N ARG A 178 18.92 -0.42 11.66
CA ARG A 178 19.13 -1.88 11.81
C ARG A 178 19.11 -2.36 13.26
N SER A 179 18.76 -1.49 14.20
CA SER A 179 18.73 -1.86 15.63
C SER A 179 17.53 -2.75 15.95
N TYR A 180 16.39 -2.46 15.32
CA TYR A 180 15.14 -3.19 15.52
C TYR A 180 14.37 -3.40 14.22
N ASN A 181 14.48 -2.48 13.25
CA ASN A 181 14.00 -2.68 11.90
C ASN A 181 14.97 -3.55 11.09
N ASP A 182 14.44 -4.21 10.05
CA ASP A 182 15.18 -5.17 9.24
C ASP A 182 15.09 -4.84 7.75
N GLY A 183 15.21 -3.55 7.40
CA GLY A 183 15.22 -3.09 6.01
C GLY A 183 14.04 -3.60 5.18
N CYS A 184 14.33 -4.43 4.18
CA CYS A 184 13.29 -5.03 3.33
C CYS A 184 12.59 -6.24 3.97
N GLY A 185 13.13 -6.80 5.06
CA GLY A 185 12.49 -7.82 5.89
C GLY A 185 11.34 -7.27 6.75
N GLY A 186 11.22 -5.95 6.85
CA GLY A 186 10.13 -5.27 7.51
C GLY A 186 10.53 -4.46 8.73
N GLY A 187 9.57 -3.76 9.33
CA GLY A 187 9.83 -2.83 10.42
C GLY A 187 8.59 -2.17 11.01
N LEU A 188 8.83 -1.24 11.92
CA LEU A 188 7.86 -0.35 12.57
C LEU A 188 8.28 1.10 12.44
N MET A 189 7.28 1.96 12.28
CA MET A 189 7.47 3.42 12.15
C MET A 189 8.07 4.03 13.42
N ASP A 190 7.71 3.52 14.60
CA ASP A 190 8.21 4.02 15.89
C ASP A 190 9.74 3.89 16.01
N TYR A 191 10.29 2.77 15.54
CA TYR A 191 11.74 2.58 15.48
C TYR A 191 12.41 3.52 14.49
N ALA A 192 11.76 3.80 13.37
CA ALA A 192 12.24 4.78 12.40
C ALA A 192 12.28 6.19 13.01
N TYR A 193 11.23 6.60 13.72
CA TYR A 193 11.21 7.87 14.44
C TYR A 193 12.30 7.94 15.50
N GLU A 194 12.45 6.87 16.28
CA GLU A 194 13.50 6.75 17.29
C GLU A 194 14.91 6.84 16.68
N PHE A 195 15.12 6.20 15.53
CA PHE A 195 16.36 6.29 14.77
C PHE A 195 16.64 7.73 14.34
N VAL A 196 15.67 8.42 13.72
CA VAL A 196 15.84 9.81 13.27
C VAL A 196 16.15 10.75 14.42
N ILE A 197 15.49 10.59 15.58
CA ILE A 197 15.77 11.37 16.79
C ILE A 197 17.21 11.14 17.26
N LYS A 198 17.65 9.88 17.33
CA LYS A 198 19.00 9.52 17.78
C LYS A 198 20.11 9.92 16.80
N ASN A 199 19.82 9.80 15.51
CA ASN A 199 20.74 10.24 14.46
C ASN A 199 20.85 11.77 14.44
N GLY A 200 19.80 12.48 14.88
CA GLY A 200 19.74 13.94 14.86
C GLY A 200 19.15 14.49 13.57
N GLY A 201 18.53 13.64 12.75
CA GLY A 201 17.82 13.99 11.52
C GLY A 201 17.87 12.90 10.45
N SER A 202 17.27 13.20 9.30
CA SER A 202 17.27 12.38 8.08
C SER A 202 17.61 13.22 6.84
N ASP A 203 18.19 12.59 5.83
CA ASP A 203 18.55 13.17 4.53
C ASP A 203 17.35 13.11 3.55
N THR A 204 17.53 13.75 2.38
CA THR A 204 16.49 13.82 1.35
C THR A 204 16.52 12.64 0.39
N GLU A 205 15.38 12.33 -0.21
CA GLU A 205 15.27 11.33 -1.29
C GLU A 205 16.20 11.66 -2.47
N LYS A 206 16.41 12.95 -2.77
CA LYS A 206 17.32 13.37 -3.83
C LYS A 206 18.77 12.95 -3.56
N ASP A 207 19.19 12.99 -2.31
CA ASP A 207 20.59 12.79 -1.90
C ASP A 207 20.89 11.37 -1.45
N TYR A 208 19.87 10.63 -1.02
CA TYR A 208 19.94 9.20 -0.75
C TYR A 208 18.73 8.50 -1.39
N PRO A 209 18.74 8.29 -2.73
CA PRO A 209 17.57 7.78 -3.44
C PRO A 209 17.21 6.34 -3.10
N PHE A 210 15.92 6.04 -3.20
CA PHE A 210 15.37 4.69 -3.08
C PHE A 210 15.86 3.74 -4.18
N LYS A 211 16.15 2.50 -3.78
CA LYS A 211 16.78 1.46 -4.63
C LYS A 211 16.03 0.14 -4.65
N GLU A 212 14.87 0.05 -4.00
CA GLU A 212 14.03 -1.17 -3.94
C GLU A 212 14.76 -2.40 -3.37
N ARG A 213 15.82 -2.18 -2.58
CA ARG A 213 16.62 -3.25 -1.97
C ARG A 213 17.41 -2.70 -0.79
N GLU A 214 17.92 -3.61 0.03
CA GLU A 214 18.87 -3.26 1.09
C GLU A 214 20.24 -2.89 0.50
N GLY A 215 20.82 -1.82 1.03
CA GLY A 215 22.18 -1.39 0.79
C GLY A 215 23.02 -1.39 2.07
N THR A 216 24.24 -0.89 1.95
CA THR A 216 25.07 -0.58 3.12
C THR A 216 24.81 0.85 3.56
N CYS A 217 24.54 1.04 4.85
CA CYS A 217 24.37 2.37 5.43
C CYS A 217 25.51 3.33 5.06
N ASN A 218 25.18 4.40 4.34
CA ASN A 218 26.15 5.42 3.96
C ASN A 218 26.35 6.43 5.10
N LYS A 219 27.37 6.18 5.93
CA LYS A 219 27.68 7.02 7.11
C LYS A 219 27.95 8.50 6.76
N ASN A 220 28.48 8.80 5.58
CA ASN A 220 28.72 10.19 5.17
C ASN A 220 27.41 10.94 4.90
N LYS A 221 26.34 10.21 4.58
CA LYS A 221 25.00 10.78 4.36
C LYS A 221 24.24 10.93 5.68
N LEU A 222 24.49 10.05 6.67
CA LEU A 222 23.89 10.16 8.00
C LEU A 222 24.18 11.49 8.70
N GLU A 223 25.35 12.11 8.45
CA GLU A 223 25.70 13.40 9.05
C GLU A 223 24.90 14.58 8.47
N ARG A 224 24.05 14.35 7.46
CA ARG A 224 23.20 15.37 6.83
C ARG A 224 21.80 15.36 7.44
N HIS A 225 21.60 16.23 8.41
CA HIS A 225 20.33 16.33 9.12
C HIS A 225 19.42 17.38 8.48
N VAL A 226 18.68 17.00 7.45
CA VAL A 226 17.83 17.95 6.69
C VAL A 226 16.49 18.18 7.39
N VAL A 227 15.89 17.13 7.94
CA VAL A 227 14.69 17.21 8.78
C VAL A 227 14.93 16.47 10.08
N THR A 228 14.48 17.06 11.17
CA THR A 228 14.50 16.49 12.52
C THR A 228 13.08 16.39 13.07
N ILE A 229 12.86 15.48 13.99
CA ILE A 229 11.64 15.41 14.79
C ILE A 229 12.02 15.40 16.27
N ASP A 230 11.16 15.98 17.11
CA ASP A 230 11.42 16.09 18.55
C ASP A 230 10.96 14.86 19.34
N GLY A 231 10.06 14.06 18.76
CA GLY A 231 9.43 12.91 19.41
C GLY A 231 8.36 12.27 18.56
N TYR A 232 7.76 11.20 19.08
CA TYR A 232 6.57 10.55 18.54
C TYR A 232 5.64 10.13 19.69
N THR A 233 4.39 9.83 19.35
CA THR A 233 3.34 9.49 20.32
C THR A 233 2.44 8.42 19.74
N ASP A 234 2.13 7.40 20.54
CA ASP A 234 1.18 6.37 20.17
C ASP A 234 -0.25 6.83 20.41
N ILE A 235 -1.11 6.60 19.43
CA ILE A 235 -2.56 6.74 19.61
C ILE A 235 -3.08 5.47 20.27
N PRO A 236 -3.94 5.56 21.30
CA PRO A 236 -4.55 4.37 21.90
C PRO A 236 -5.18 3.45 20.86
N GLN A 237 -4.94 2.14 21.02
CA GLN A 237 -5.55 1.16 20.14
C GLN A 237 -7.08 1.22 20.26
N TYR A 238 -7.76 1.08 19.11
CA TYR A 238 -9.23 1.05 19.02
C TYR A 238 -9.92 2.36 19.44
N ASP A 239 -9.23 3.49 19.32
CA ASP A 239 -9.76 4.84 19.63
C ASP A 239 -9.79 5.72 18.38
N GLU A 240 -10.85 5.56 17.57
CA GLU A 240 -11.04 6.31 16.32
C GLU A 240 -11.19 7.82 16.56
N ASP A 241 -11.76 8.23 17.70
CA ASP A 241 -11.92 9.65 18.06
C ASP A 241 -10.55 10.31 18.27
N LYS A 242 -9.63 9.63 18.96
CA LYS A 242 -8.25 10.11 19.10
C LYS A 242 -7.47 10.05 17.79
N LEU A 243 -7.73 9.04 16.95
CA LEU A 243 -7.14 8.98 15.62
C LEU A 243 -7.58 10.18 14.77
N LEU A 244 -8.88 10.49 14.77
CA LEU A 244 -9.45 11.63 14.08
C LEU A 244 -8.83 12.95 14.56
N LYS A 245 -8.70 13.13 15.89
CA LYS A 245 -8.02 14.29 16.47
C LYS A 245 -6.56 14.40 16.02
N ALA A 246 -5.82 13.30 15.98
CA ALA A 246 -4.43 13.30 15.53
C ALA A 246 -4.32 13.67 14.05
N VAL A 247 -5.15 13.08 13.18
CA VAL A 247 -5.18 13.40 11.74
C VAL A 247 -5.58 14.86 11.50
N ALA A 248 -6.40 15.46 12.38
CA ALA A 248 -6.77 16.88 12.29
C ALA A 248 -5.56 17.81 12.46
N THR A 249 -4.52 17.34 13.17
CA THR A 249 -3.33 18.12 13.47
C THR A 249 -2.15 17.86 12.53
N GLN A 250 -2.01 16.64 11.99
CA GLN A 250 -0.93 16.26 11.08
C GLN A 250 -1.21 14.91 10.40
N PRO A 251 -0.52 14.56 9.31
CA PRO A 251 -0.52 13.19 8.79
C PRO A 251 -0.05 12.16 9.81
N VAL A 252 -0.69 10.98 9.83
CA VAL A 252 -0.47 9.93 10.85
C VAL A 252 -0.10 8.60 10.19
N SER A 253 0.98 7.97 10.65
CA SER A 253 1.31 6.59 10.27
C SER A 253 0.36 5.59 10.94
N VAL A 254 -0.15 4.64 10.17
CA VAL A 254 -1.01 3.56 10.68
C VAL A 254 -0.63 2.22 10.08
N GLY A 255 -0.86 1.16 10.85
CA GLY A 255 -0.83 -0.21 10.34
C GLY A 255 -2.22 -0.65 9.91
N ILE A 256 -2.30 -1.39 8.81
CA ILE A 256 -3.54 -2.02 8.30
C ILE A 256 -3.27 -3.49 7.95
N CYS A 257 -4.34 -4.25 7.73
CA CYS A 257 -4.26 -5.53 7.02
C CYS A 257 -4.27 -5.26 5.50
N GLY A 258 -3.10 -5.25 4.89
CA GLY A 258 -2.92 -5.14 3.44
C GLY A 258 -3.01 -6.49 2.73
N SER A 259 -2.99 -7.60 3.47
CA SER A 259 -3.12 -8.96 2.91
C SER A 259 -4.54 -9.41 2.60
N GLU A 260 -5.56 -8.56 2.73
CA GLU A 260 -6.89 -8.94 2.26
C GLU A 260 -6.91 -9.03 0.72
N ARG A 261 -7.48 -10.11 0.16
CA ARG A 261 -7.51 -10.32 -1.31
C ARG A 261 -8.17 -9.16 -2.08
N GLY A 262 -9.20 -8.55 -1.50
CA GLY A 262 -9.85 -7.37 -2.08
C GLY A 262 -8.91 -6.15 -2.13
N PHE A 263 -7.99 -6.02 -1.18
CA PHE A 263 -7.06 -4.89 -1.10
C PHE A 263 -6.07 -4.90 -2.28
N GLN A 264 -5.53 -6.09 -2.62
CA GLN A 264 -4.63 -6.26 -3.77
C GLN A 264 -5.22 -5.71 -5.08
N SER A 265 -6.53 -5.88 -5.29
CA SER A 265 -7.22 -5.47 -6.52
C SER A 265 -8.11 -4.24 -6.33
N TYR A 266 -7.96 -3.49 -5.23
CA TYR A 266 -8.76 -2.30 -4.98
C TYR A 266 -8.61 -1.29 -6.12
N SER A 267 -9.72 -0.66 -6.51
CA SER A 267 -9.75 0.37 -7.55
C SER A 267 -10.32 1.69 -7.06
N LYS A 268 -11.51 1.67 -6.45
CA LYS A 268 -12.18 2.89 -5.95
C LYS A 268 -13.31 2.56 -4.97
N GLY A 269 -13.74 3.58 -4.22
CA GLY A 269 -14.85 3.52 -3.28
C GLY A 269 -14.38 3.37 -1.85
N ILE A 270 -15.30 3.06 -0.94
CA ILE A 270 -14.98 2.92 0.49
C ILE A 270 -14.67 1.46 0.74
N PHE A 271 -13.39 1.13 0.96
CA PHE A 271 -12.97 -0.24 1.22
C PHE A 271 -13.52 -0.72 2.57
N ILE A 272 -14.17 -1.88 2.56
CA ILE A 272 -14.65 -2.55 3.77
C ILE A 272 -13.91 -3.88 3.87
N TRP A 273 -13.14 -4.04 4.95
CA TRP A 273 -12.45 -5.28 5.28
C TRP A 273 -13.47 -6.37 5.62
N ALA A 274 -13.39 -7.50 4.93
CA ALA A 274 -14.31 -8.62 5.13
C ALA A 274 -14.04 -9.40 6.43
N MET A 275 -12.83 -9.29 7.01
CA MET A 275 -12.42 -10.07 8.18
C MET A 275 -11.62 -9.24 9.19
N PHE A 276 -12.16 -9.12 10.41
CA PHE A 276 -11.58 -8.35 11.52
C PHE A 276 -10.37 -9.00 12.24
N TYR A 277 -9.93 -10.19 11.80
CA TYR A 277 -8.99 -11.03 12.58
C TYR A 277 -7.59 -11.16 11.97
N GLU A 278 -7.28 -10.45 10.90
CA GLU A 278 -5.94 -10.50 10.31
C GLU A 278 -4.98 -9.55 11.02
N ARG A 279 -3.71 -9.97 11.13
CA ARG A 279 -2.65 -9.18 11.75
C ARG A 279 -2.31 -8.01 10.86
N LEU A 280 -1.97 -6.87 11.46
CA LEU A 280 -1.43 -5.73 10.71
C LEU A 280 -0.12 -6.18 10.03
N ASP A 281 -0.01 -5.96 8.73
CA ASP A 281 1.12 -6.40 7.91
C ASP A 281 1.55 -5.35 6.89
N HIS A 282 0.85 -4.21 6.85
CA HIS A 282 1.17 -3.10 5.97
C HIS A 282 1.10 -1.77 6.70
N ALA A 283 2.09 -0.91 6.46
CA ALA A 283 2.15 0.44 6.97
C ALA A 283 1.81 1.45 5.89
N VAL A 284 0.94 2.39 6.24
CA VAL A 284 0.46 3.45 5.36
C VAL A 284 0.39 4.74 6.16
N ARG A 285 0.06 5.86 5.51
CA ARG A 285 -0.16 7.14 6.17
C ARG A 285 -1.56 7.65 5.87
N LEU A 286 -2.22 8.13 6.90
CA LEU A 286 -3.50 8.82 6.82
C LEU A 286 -3.28 10.31 6.51
N LEU A 287 -4.03 10.79 5.51
CA LEU A 287 -3.88 12.12 4.94
C LEU A 287 -5.16 12.95 5.01
N ASP A 288 -6.30 12.30 5.18
CA ASP A 288 -7.59 12.92 5.12
C ASP A 288 -8.58 12.37 6.14
N MET A 289 -9.64 13.14 6.36
CA MET A 289 -10.82 12.74 7.09
C MET A 289 -12.06 13.32 6.41
N VAL A 290 -13.16 12.58 6.47
CA VAL A 290 -14.50 13.04 6.10
C VAL A 290 -15.51 12.48 7.12
N PRO A 291 -16.75 13.01 7.23
CA PRO A 291 -17.68 12.75 8.33
C PRO A 291 -18.15 11.29 8.52
N LYS A 292 -17.72 10.38 7.64
CA LYS A 292 -17.71 8.93 7.80
C LYS A 292 -16.31 8.53 7.34
N MET A 293 -15.49 7.96 8.21
CA MET A 293 -14.05 7.81 8.00
C MET A 293 -13.69 7.17 6.64
N ASP A 294 -13.55 7.97 5.58
CA ASP A 294 -13.04 7.55 4.28
C ASP A 294 -11.54 7.83 4.32
N LEU A 295 -10.77 6.79 4.65
CA LEU A 295 -9.31 6.87 4.70
C LEU A 295 -8.79 6.69 3.27
N ILE A 296 -8.25 7.74 2.65
CA ILE A 296 -7.43 7.56 1.46
C ILE A 296 -6.01 7.23 1.92
N LEU A 297 -5.71 5.94 1.84
CA LEU A 297 -4.40 5.40 2.12
C LEU A 297 -3.42 5.83 1.02
N GLY A 298 -2.43 6.65 1.39
CA GLY A 298 -1.30 6.95 0.53
C GLY A 298 -0.13 6.02 0.83
N LEU A 299 0.45 5.43 -0.21
CA LEU A 299 1.76 4.78 -0.21
C LEU A 299 2.86 5.76 -0.65
#